data_AF-A0A381FL68-F1
#
_entry.id   AF-A0A381FL68-F1
#
_cell.length_a   1.000
_cell.length_b   1.000
_cell.length_c   1.000
_cell.angle_alpha   90.00
_cell.angle_beta   90.00
_cell.angle_gamma   90.00
#
_symmetry.space_group_name_H-M   'P 1'
#
loop_
_entity.id
_entity.type
_entity.pdbx_description
1 polymer ?
#
loop_
_entity_poly.entity_id
_entity_poly.type
_entity_poly.pdbx_seq_one_letter_code
_entity_poly.pdbx_strand_id
1 'polypeptide(L)'
;MLEIFNKKLKEKGLLIIAVPNPTSYDAKHYKEFWAAYDVPRHIFHFSKNGMENLIAKKPNWRMRKIKPLVLDSYYISMLSEKYKKSPLFWLKAVIYGTISNVKALFSNEFSSMIYIIEKK
;
A
#
# COMPACT_ATOMS: atom_id res chain seq x y z
N MET A 1 17.78 4.57 7.77
CA MET A 1 17.16 4.57 6.43
C MET A 1 16.68 5.96 6.00
N LEU A 2 15.70 6.60 6.67
CA LEU A 2 15.20 7.94 6.28
C LEU A 2 16.26 9.06 6.24
N GLU A 3 17.32 8.96 7.04
CA GLU A 3 18.42 9.93 7.05
C GLU A 3 19.15 10.03 5.70
N ILE A 4 19.28 8.91 4.97
CA ILE A 4 19.93 8.89 3.64
C ILE A 4 19.12 9.74 2.66
N PHE A 5 17.79 9.63 2.69
CA PHE A 5 16.91 10.46 1.87
C PHE A 5 16.97 11.93 2.30
N ASN A 6 17.05 12.21 3.60
CA ASN A 6 17.13 13.58 4.11
C ASN A 6 18.40 14.31 3.63
N LYS A 7 19.53 13.60 3.57
CA LYS A 7 20.81 14.14 3.04
C LYS A 7 20.78 14.38 1.53
N LYS A 8 19.99 13.62 0.77
CA LYS A 8 19.90 13.72 -0.69
C LYS A 8 18.84 14.71 -1.17
N LEU A 9 17.80 14.95 -0.39
CA LEU A 9 16.73 15.88 -0.75
C LEU A 9 17.09 17.33 -0.37
N LYS A 10 16.74 18.25 -1.26
CA LYS A 10 16.73 19.69 -0.97
C LYS A 10 15.66 20.02 0.08
N GLU A 11 15.77 21.19 0.69
CA GLU A 11 14.72 21.72 1.57
C GLU A 11 13.37 21.75 0.85
N LYS A 12 12.31 21.34 1.57
CA LYS A 12 10.96 21.15 1.03
C LYS A 12 10.86 20.09 -0.10
N GLY A 13 11.90 19.26 -0.27
CA GLY A 13 11.89 18.15 -1.22
C GLY A 13 10.91 17.05 -0.80
N LEU A 14 10.36 16.35 -1.80
CA LEU A 14 9.36 15.30 -1.60
C LEU A 14 9.98 13.89 -1.70
N LEU A 15 9.70 13.07 -0.71
CA LEU A 15 9.87 11.63 -0.71
C LEU A 15 8.51 10.98 -0.95
N ILE A 16 8.38 10.26 -2.07
CA ILE A 16 7.14 9.57 -2.45
C ILE A 16 7.36 8.07 -2.27
N ILE A 17 6.56 7.44 -1.42
CA ILE A 17 6.65 6.01 -1.11
C ILE A 17 5.31 5.36 -1.46
N ALA A 18 5.31 4.44 -2.42
CA ALA A 18 4.15 3.60 -2.73
C ALA A 18 4.40 2.19 -2.19
N VAL A 19 3.54 1.72 -1.30
CA VAL A 19 3.66 0.38 -0.70
C VAL A 19 2.30 -0.29 -0.54
N PRO A 20 2.26 -1.64 -0.57
CA PRO A 20 1.05 -2.38 -0.25
C PRO A 20 0.59 -2.12 1.18
N ASN A 21 -0.72 -2.25 1.38
CA ASN A 21 -1.37 -2.00 2.65
C ASN A 21 -2.01 -3.28 3.21
N PRO A 22 -1.40 -3.94 4.21
CA PRO A 22 -1.89 -5.20 4.76
C PRO A 22 -3.21 -5.07 5.54
N THR A 23 -3.67 -3.84 5.84
CA THR A 23 -4.96 -3.59 6.51
C THR A 23 -6.15 -3.47 5.56
N SER A 24 -5.89 -3.50 4.24
CA SER A 24 -6.89 -3.46 3.18
C SER A 24 -7.86 -4.67 3.19
N TYR A 25 -8.98 -4.53 2.48
CA TYR A 25 -9.97 -5.61 2.39
C TYR A 25 -9.43 -6.84 1.64
N ASP A 26 -8.77 -6.65 0.50
CA ASP A 26 -8.23 -7.73 -0.31
C ASP A 26 -7.10 -8.47 0.44
N ALA A 27 -6.27 -7.79 1.23
CA ALA A 27 -5.31 -8.44 2.12
C ALA A 27 -6.00 -9.40 3.11
N LYS A 28 -7.08 -8.94 3.75
CA LYS A 28 -7.87 -9.76 4.69
C LYS A 28 -8.64 -10.89 4.00
N HIS A 29 -9.07 -10.66 2.76
CA HIS A 29 -9.79 -11.65 1.97
C HIS A 29 -8.87 -12.78 1.49
N TYR A 30 -7.71 -12.43 0.92
CA TYR A 30 -6.78 -13.38 0.32
C TYR A 30 -5.81 -14.02 1.31
N LYS A 31 -5.54 -13.37 2.46
CA LYS A 31 -4.69 -13.91 3.54
C LYS A 31 -3.32 -14.35 3.02
N GLU A 32 -2.92 -15.61 3.23
CA GLU A 32 -1.66 -16.18 2.76
C GLU A 32 -1.52 -16.17 1.23
N PHE A 33 -2.63 -16.07 0.50
CA PHE A 33 -2.63 -15.93 -0.97
C PHE A 33 -2.60 -14.48 -1.44
N TRP A 34 -2.53 -13.49 -0.53
CA TRP A 34 -2.47 -12.10 -0.93
C TRP A 34 -1.13 -11.80 -1.62
N ALA A 35 -1.17 -11.43 -2.89
CA ALA A 35 0.02 -11.44 -3.73
C ALA A 35 1.03 -10.34 -3.36
N ALA A 36 0.59 -9.33 -2.61
CA ALA A 36 1.49 -8.32 -2.07
C ALA A 36 2.31 -8.79 -0.85
N TYR A 37 2.08 -9.99 -0.32
CA TYR A 37 2.97 -10.63 0.66
C TYR A 37 4.13 -11.41 0.02
N ASP A 38 4.19 -11.50 -1.31
CA ASP A 38 5.15 -12.36 -1.99
C ASP A 38 6.61 -11.98 -1.63
N VAL A 39 7.37 -12.98 -1.23
CA VAL A 39 8.77 -12.86 -0.79
C VAL A 39 9.71 -12.85 -2.01
N PRO A 40 10.89 -12.19 -1.97
CA PRO A 40 11.61 -11.70 -0.79
C PRO A 40 11.74 -10.17 -0.69
N ARG A 41 10.83 -9.38 -1.29
CA ARG A 41 11.05 -7.94 -1.50
C ARG A 41 10.64 -7.02 -0.33
N HIS A 42 9.83 -7.49 0.62
CA HIS A 42 9.28 -6.64 1.69
C HIS A 42 9.73 -7.11 3.08
N ILE A 43 10.80 -6.50 3.60
CA ILE A 43 11.29 -6.73 4.98
C ILE A 43 10.25 -6.25 6.02
N PHE A 44 9.49 -5.22 5.67
CA PHE A 44 8.45 -4.64 6.51
C PHE A 44 7.18 -4.39 5.69
N HIS A 45 6.03 -4.59 6.33
CA HIS A 45 4.74 -4.17 5.83
C HIS A 45 4.22 -3.05 6.74
N PHE A 46 3.68 -1.99 6.14
CA PHE A 46 3.22 -0.82 6.88
C PHE A 46 1.71 -0.67 6.72
N SER A 47 0.99 -0.70 7.84
CA SER A 47 -0.36 -0.13 7.86
C SER A 47 -0.28 1.39 7.71
N LYS A 48 -1.39 2.01 7.30
CA LYS A 48 -1.50 3.47 7.22
C LYS A 48 -1.08 4.15 8.52
N ASN A 49 -1.67 3.73 9.64
CA ASN A 49 -1.34 4.25 10.97
C ASN A 49 0.14 4.01 11.34
N GLY A 50 0.70 2.86 10.94
CA GLY A 50 2.11 2.54 11.17
C GLY A 50 3.05 3.51 10.46
N MET A 51 2.77 3.82 9.19
CA MET A 51 3.53 4.79 8.41
C MET A 51 3.37 6.22 8.97
N GLU A 52 2.15 6.63 9.30
CA GLU A 52 1.89 7.95 9.91
C GLU A 52 2.67 8.13 11.22
N ASN A 53 2.62 7.13 12.10
CA ASN A 53 3.36 7.12 13.36
C ASN A 53 4.88 7.12 13.16
N LEU A 54 5.38 6.37 12.17
CA LEU A 54 6.80 6.36 11.83
C LEU A 54 7.29 7.75 11.44
N ILE A 55 6.54 8.44 10.58
CA ILE A 55 6.90 9.78 10.09
C ILE A 55 6.70 10.84 11.17
N ALA A 56 5.64 10.75 11.98
CA ALA A 56 5.38 11.69 13.08
C ALA A 56 6.52 11.72 14.12
N LYS A 57 7.20 10.59 14.34
CA LYS A 57 8.36 10.48 15.23
C LYS A 57 9.66 11.05 14.63
N LYS A 58 9.63 11.64 13.43
CA LYS A 58 10.82 12.19 12.77
C LYS A 58 10.69 13.72 12.62
N PRO A 59 11.47 14.51 13.38
CA PRO A 59 11.31 15.96 13.41
C PRO A 59 11.54 16.63 12.05
N ASN A 60 12.49 16.10 11.25
CA ASN A 60 12.91 16.66 9.95
C ASN A 60 11.98 16.25 8.78
N TRP A 61 10.87 15.58 9.06
CA TRP A 61 9.94 15.10 8.05
C TRP A 61 8.51 15.51 8.38
N ARG A 62 7.68 15.62 7.34
CA ARG A 62 6.26 15.93 7.46
C ARG A 62 5.44 15.09 6.48
N MET A 63 4.43 14.39 6.98
CA MET A 63 3.44 13.75 6.11
C MET A 63 2.61 14.85 5.42
N ARG A 64 2.70 14.95 4.09
CA ARG A 64 1.96 15.95 3.31
C ARG A 64 0.59 15.42 2.90
N LYS A 65 0.56 14.24 2.27
CA LYS A 65 -0.66 13.63 1.74
C LYS A 65 -0.51 12.12 1.69
N ILE A 66 -1.63 11.43 1.80
CA ILE A 66 -1.75 10.01 1.52
C ILE A 66 -2.76 9.86 0.38
N LYS A 67 -2.41 9.07 -0.65
CA LYS A 67 -3.25 8.86 -1.84
C LYS A 67 -3.40 7.37 -2.14
N PRO A 68 -4.57 6.94 -2.63
CA PRO A 68 -4.78 5.53 -2.96
C PRO A 68 -4.17 5.16 -4.32
N LEU A 69 -3.76 3.91 -4.47
CA LEU A 69 -3.53 3.27 -5.76
C LEU A 69 -4.74 2.41 -6.11
N VAL A 70 -5.71 2.99 -6.82
CA VAL A 70 -7.01 2.37 -7.08
C VAL A 70 -6.90 1.15 -8.00
N LEU A 71 -5.91 1.14 -8.90
CA LEU A 71 -5.70 0.02 -9.84
C LEU A 71 -5.03 -1.19 -9.20
N ASP A 72 -4.29 -0.99 -8.11
CA ASP A 72 -3.53 -2.06 -7.44
C ASP A 72 -4.44 -3.15 -6.90
N SER A 73 -5.63 -2.82 -6.41
CA SER A 73 -6.57 -3.82 -5.89
C SER A 73 -6.99 -4.83 -6.96
N TYR A 74 -7.14 -4.41 -8.23
CA TYR A 74 -7.44 -5.31 -9.34
C TYR A 74 -6.26 -6.19 -9.70
N TYR A 75 -5.07 -5.57 -9.81
CA TYR A 75 -3.85 -6.29 -10.17
C TYR A 75 -3.46 -7.32 -9.11
N ILE A 76 -3.47 -6.92 -7.83
CA ILE A 76 -3.16 -7.79 -6.70
C ILE A 76 -4.21 -8.90 -6.57
N SER A 77 -5.51 -8.59 -6.70
CA SER A 77 -6.56 -9.62 -6.71
C SER A 77 -6.36 -10.62 -7.84
N MET A 78 -5.93 -10.19 -9.02
CA MET A 78 -5.64 -11.09 -10.15
C MET A 78 -4.50 -12.06 -9.84
N LEU A 79 -3.40 -11.57 -9.26
CA LEU A 79 -2.30 -12.43 -8.85
C LEU A 79 -2.71 -13.36 -7.71
N SER A 80 -3.45 -12.86 -6.72
CA SER A 80 -3.96 -13.66 -5.62
C SER A 80 -4.91 -14.77 -6.06
N GLU A 81 -5.78 -14.50 -7.03
CA GLU A 81 -6.64 -15.53 -7.62
C GLU A 81 -5.84 -16.57 -8.41
N LYS A 82 -4.74 -16.17 -9.05
CA LYS A 82 -3.78 -17.12 -9.64
C LYS A 82 -3.11 -17.98 -8.58
N TYR A 83 -2.73 -17.40 -7.44
CA TYR A 83 -2.13 -18.16 -6.32
C TYR A 83 -3.13 -19.18 -5.75
N LYS A 84 -4.43 -18.83 -5.71
CA LYS A 84 -5.53 -19.74 -5.36
C LYS A 84 -5.91 -20.73 -6.48
N LYS A 85 -5.24 -20.70 -7.63
CA LYS A 85 -5.54 -21.53 -8.82
C LYS A 85 -7.00 -21.44 -9.28
N SER A 86 -7.60 -20.25 -9.20
CA SER A 86 -8.97 -20.01 -9.65
C SER A 86 -9.09 -20.09 -11.18
N PRO A 87 -10.00 -20.91 -11.75
CA PRO A 87 -10.14 -21.07 -13.21
C PRO A 87 -10.67 -19.82 -13.94
N LEU A 88 -11.24 -18.85 -13.20
CA LEU A 88 -11.70 -17.56 -13.70
C LEU A 88 -11.05 -16.40 -12.95
N PHE A 89 -9.73 -16.50 -12.74
CA PHE A 89 -8.96 -15.57 -11.91
C PHE A 89 -9.16 -14.10 -12.30
N TRP A 90 -9.25 -13.79 -13.60
CA TRP A 90 -9.42 -12.42 -14.11
C TRP A 90 -10.80 -11.83 -13.74
N LEU A 91 -11.87 -12.62 -13.87
CA LEU A 91 -13.23 -12.17 -13.53
C LEU A 91 -13.36 -11.95 -12.03
N LYS A 92 -12.85 -12.89 -11.22
CA LYS A 92 -12.79 -12.75 -9.78
C LYS A 92 -11.94 -11.55 -9.35
N ALA A 93 -10.83 -11.28 -10.04
CA ALA A 93 -10.00 -10.11 -9.77
C ALA A 93 -10.76 -8.79 -9.96
N VAL A 94 -11.57 -8.68 -11.02
CA VAL A 94 -12.43 -7.52 -11.23
C VAL A 94 -13.43 -7.39 -10.08
N ILE A 95 -14.12 -8.49 -9.73
CA ILE A 95 -15.11 -8.49 -8.65
C ILE A 95 -14.48 -8.10 -7.30
N TYR A 96 -13.44 -8.79 -6.87
CA TYR A 96 -12.82 -8.55 -5.55
C TYR A 96 -12.00 -7.26 -5.51
N GLY A 97 -11.40 -6.84 -6.62
CA GLY A 97 -10.76 -5.54 -6.76
C GLY A 97 -11.77 -4.40 -6.61
N THR A 98 -12.94 -4.49 -7.27
CA THR A 98 -14.02 -3.51 -7.10
C THR A 98 -14.55 -3.51 -5.66
N ILE A 99 -14.81 -4.69 -5.08
CA ILE A 99 -15.26 -4.78 -3.67
C ILE A 99 -14.23 -4.15 -2.73
N SER A 100 -12.93 -4.40 -2.93
CA SER A 100 -11.88 -3.82 -2.12
C SER A 100 -11.88 -2.29 -2.22
N ASN A 101 -11.93 -1.74 -3.44
CA ASN A 101 -11.98 -0.29 -3.64
C ASN A 101 -13.24 0.34 -3.03
N VAL A 102 -14.42 -0.27 -3.23
CA VAL A 102 -15.68 0.25 -2.66
C VAL A 102 -15.60 0.27 -1.14
N LYS A 103 -15.10 -0.79 -0.50
CA LYS A 103 -14.91 -0.80 0.96
C LYS A 103 -13.87 0.24 1.41
N ALA A 104 -12.79 0.40 0.64
CA ALA A 104 -11.75 1.36 0.91
C ALA A 104 -12.21 2.82 0.78
N LEU A 105 -13.24 3.12 -0.02
CA LEU A 105 -13.85 4.47 -0.04
C LEU A 105 -14.43 4.87 1.32
N PHE A 106 -14.92 3.91 2.11
CA PHE A 106 -15.47 4.18 3.43
C PHE A 106 -14.42 4.06 4.55
N SER A 107 -13.45 3.16 4.42
CA SER A 107 -12.42 2.92 5.46
C SER A 107 -11.14 3.73 5.25
N ASN A 108 -10.90 4.27 4.05
CA ASN A 108 -9.61 4.78 3.57
C ASN A 108 -8.46 3.74 3.59
N GLU A 109 -8.78 2.45 3.60
CA GLU A 109 -7.80 1.34 3.59
C GLU A 109 -7.74 0.65 2.22
N PHE A 110 -7.15 1.34 1.24
CA PHE A 110 -6.95 0.80 -0.12
C PHE A 110 -5.86 -0.27 -0.14
N SER A 111 -5.86 -1.13 -1.17
CA SER A 111 -4.91 -2.25 -1.35
C SER A 111 -3.45 -1.81 -1.32
N SER A 112 -3.14 -0.67 -1.94
CA SER A 112 -1.85 0.02 -1.85
C SER A 112 -2.04 1.51 -1.66
N MET A 113 -1.06 2.14 -1.01
CA MET A 113 -1.12 3.55 -0.61
C MET A 113 0.17 4.28 -1.01
N ILE A 114 0.03 5.51 -1.48
CA ILE A 114 1.11 6.45 -1.75
C ILE A 114 1.21 7.43 -0.59
N TYR A 115 2.38 7.48 0.03
CA TYR A 115 2.73 8.45 1.07
C TYR A 115 3.62 9.53 0.47
N ILE A 116 3.13 10.76 0.48
CA ILE A 116 3.88 11.94 0.07
C ILE A 116 4.41 12.59 1.33
N ILE A 117 5.72 12.51 1.52
CA ILE A 117 6.43 12.97 2.72
C ILE A 117 7.36 14.10 2.30
N GLU A 118 7.37 15.20 3.03
CA GLU A 118 8.23 16.34 2.75
C GLU A 118 9.35 16.46 3.77
N LYS A 119 10.56 16.78 3.28
CA LYS A 119 11.68 17.21 4.11
C LYS A 119 11.41 18.63 4.64
N LYS A 120 11.43 18.78 5.96
CA LYS A 120 11.39 20.09 6.61
C LYS A 120 12.74 20.77 6.57
#